data_AF-A0A8H7SQ03-F1
#
_entry.id   AF-A0A8H7SQ03-F1
#
_cell.length_a   1.000
_cell.length_b   1.000
_cell.length_c   1.000
_cell.angle_alpha   90.00
_cell.angle_beta   90.00
_cell.angle_gamma   90.00
#
_symmetry.space_group_name_H-M   'P 1'
#
loop_
_entity.id
_entity.type
_entity.pdbx_description
1 polymer ?
#
loop_
_entity_poly.entity_id
_entity_poly.type
_entity_poly.pdbx_seq_one_letter_code
_entity_poly.pdbx_strand_id
1 'polypeptide(L)'
;MSILQRLGRSVNLTSRTFSTSTIAFAESTTPVAPVKATGLYQFFENNQALPKQLWTGRAWKAQELRQKSFDDLHKLWYVLLKERNVLATQREEASRLKLPKQLWTNQGRLKKCQKSMARIKFVLNERQREYEQQLMKKL
;
A
#
# COMPACT_ATOMS: atom_id res chain seq x y z
N MET A 1 1.82 -18.52 56.99
CA MET A 1 1.49 -19.03 55.64
C MET A 1 1.79 -17.93 54.62
N SER A 2 2.89 -18.11 53.86
CA SER A 2 3.27 -17.57 52.53
C SER A 2 2.75 -16.19 52.09
N ILE A 3 3.55 -15.15 51.80
CA ILE A 3 4.69 -15.02 50.85
C ILE A 3 4.52 -15.82 49.55
N LEU A 4 4.11 -15.12 48.48
CA LEU A 4 4.57 -15.25 47.08
C LEU A 4 3.69 -14.30 46.23
N GLN A 5 4.11 -13.06 46.01
CA GLN A 5 4.82 -12.64 44.80
C GLN A 5 4.23 -13.22 43.51
N ARG A 6 3.37 -12.44 42.84
CA ARG A 6 3.10 -12.64 41.42
C ARG A 6 3.92 -11.61 40.63
N LEU A 7 5.10 -12.04 40.19
CA LEU A 7 5.94 -11.33 39.24
C LEU A 7 5.21 -11.18 37.89
N GLY A 8 5.16 -9.93 37.43
CA GLY A 8 5.45 -9.47 36.07
C GLY A 8 5.13 -10.36 34.85
N ARG A 9 4.20 -9.87 34.03
CA ARG A 9 4.47 -9.69 32.60
C ARG A 9 4.02 -8.29 32.20
N SER A 10 4.95 -7.34 32.21
CA SER A 10 4.76 -6.05 31.54
C SER A 10 4.75 -6.32 30.04
N VAL A 11 3.56 -6.35 29.44
CA VAL A 11 3.42 -6.14 28.01
C VAL A 11 3.52 -4.64 27.79
N ASN A 12 4.66 -4.19 27.28
CA ASN A 12 4.80 -2.84 26.73
C ASN A 12 3.92 -2.76 25.48
N LEU A 13 2.62 -2.52 25.66
CA LEU A 13 1.79 -1.95 24.62
C LEU A 13 2.32 -0.55 24.38
N THR A 14 3.15 -0.40 23.35
CA THR A 14 3.39 0.89 22.73
C THR A 14 2.05 1.31 22.12
N SER A 15 1.21 1.93 22.94
CA SER A 15 0.07 2.71 22.48
C SER A 15 0.66 3.81 21.60
N ARG A 16 0.61 3.59 20.29
CA ARG A 16 0.78 4.66 19.31
C ARG A 16 -0.37 5.62 19.55
N THR A 17 -0.14 6.61 20.41
CA THR A 17 -1.03 7.72 20.62
C THR A 17 -1.07 8.49 19.32
N PHE A 18 -2.13 8.27 18.55
CA PHE A 18 -2.47 9.18 17.48
C PHE A 18 -2.92 10.48 18.14
N SER A 19 -2.05 11.48 18.12
CA SER A 19 -2.42 12.85 18.46
C SER A 19 -3.41 13.31 17.38
N THR A 20 -4.69 13.17 17.67
CA THR A 20 -5.74 13.78 16.86
C THR A 20 -5.78 15.23 17.31
N SER A 21 -5.18 16.11 16.52
CA SER A 21 -5.45 17.54 16.63
C SER A 21 -6.96 17.73 16.50
N THR A 22 -7.55 18.29 17.55
CA THR A 22 -8.94 18.73 17.63
C THR A 22 -9.35 19.45 16.34
N ILE A 23 -10.33 18.90 15.62
CA ILE A 23 -11.03 19.64 14.57
C ILE A 23 -11.93 20.64 15.29
N ALA A 24 -11.51 21.90 15.30
CA ALA A 24 -12.39 23.02 15.63
C ALA A 24 -13.49 23.07 14.55
N PHE A 25 -14.75 23.06 15.00
CA PHE A 25 -15.90 23.31 14.15
C PHE A 25 -15.82 24.77 13.68
N ALA A 26 -15.41 24.99 12.43
CA ALA A 26 -15.40 26.31 11.81
C ALA A 26 -16.21 26.24 10.52
N GLU A 27 -17.50 26.56 10.65
CA GLU A 27 -18.36 26.91 9.53
C GLU A 27 -17.97 28.32 9.07
N SER A 28 -16.97 28.40 8.19
CA SER A 28 -16.74 29.56 7.33
C SER A 28 -16.00 29.13 6.08
N THR A 29 -16.73 29.04 4.98
CA THR A 29 -16.20 28.76 3.64
C THR A 29 -15.47 30.00 3.13
N THR A 30 -14.16 30.09 3.40
CA THR A 30 -13.26 30.86 2.54
C THR A 30 -12.55 29.86 1.63
N PRO A 31 -12.60 30.02 0.28
CA PRO A 31 -11.89 29.12 -0.63
C PRO A 31 -10.40 29.47 -0.58
N VAL A 32 -9.71 28.99 0.45
CA VAL A 32 -8.26 28.99 0.50
C VAL A 32 -7.79 28.17 -0.70
N ALA A 33 -7.01 28.79 -1.59
CA ALA A 33 -6.47 28.14 -2.78
C ALA A 33 -5.96 26.74 -2.45
N PRO A 34 -6.18 25.71 -3.30
CA PRO A 34 -5.83 24.33 -2.98
C PRO A 34 -4.32 24.21 -2.89
N VAL A 35 -3.78 24.44 -1.69
CA VAL A 35 -2.48 23.92 -1.29
C VAL A 35 -2.64 22.43 -1.52
N LYS A 36 -1.95 21.90 -2.54
CA LYS A 36 -1.91 20.47 -2.81
C LYS A 36 -1.39 19.84 -1.52
N ALA A 37 -2.28 19.37 -0.66
CA ALA A 37 -1.94 18.64 0.54
C ALA A 37 -1.47 17.26 0.05
N THR A 38 -0.24 17.23 -0.48
CA THR A 38 0.24 16.15 -1.33
C THR A 38 0.41 14.85 -0.55
N GLY A 39 0.57 14.89 0.77
CA GLY A 39 0.82 13.70 1.59
C GLY A 39 -0.41 12.83 1.81
N LEU A 40 -1.34 13.29 2.66
CA LEU A 40 -2.49 12.47 3.08
C LEU A 40 -3.47 12.18 1.94
N TYR A 41 -3.68 13.13 1.03
CA TYR A 41 -4.63 12.94 -0.07
C TYR A 41 -4.18 11.89 -1.10
N GLN A 42 -2.92 11.45 -1.08
CA GLN A 42 -2.46 10.31 -1.90
C GLN A 42 -3.10 8.97 -1.50
N PHE A 43 -3.68 8.85 -0.31
CA PHE A 43 -4.39 7.65 0.13
C PHE A 43 -5.83 7.58 -0.39
N PHE A 44 -6.34 8.67 -0.97
CA PHE A 44 -7.73 8.79 -1.44
C PHE A 44 -7.77 9.01 -2.95
N GLU A 45 -8.51 8.15 -3.65
CA GLU A 45 -8.71 8.26 -5.09
C GLU A 45 -9.79 9.31 -5.35
N ASN A 46 -9.50 10.31 -6.20
CA ASN A 46 -10.38 11.44 -6.51
C ASN A 46 -10.88 12.22 -5.26
N ASN A 47 -10.11 12.25 -4.17
CA ASN A 47 -10.50 12.82 -2.88
C ASN A 47 -11.78 12.18 -2.28
N GLN A 48 -12.08 10.93 -2.65
CA GLN A 48 -13.22 10.17 -2.14
C GLN A 48 -12.73 9.00 -1.27
N ALA A 49 -13.42 8.76 -0.14
CA ALA A 49 -13.14 7.62 0.74
C ALA A 49 -13.45 6.28 0.06
N LEU A 50 -14.55 6.22 -0.69
CA LEU A 50 -15.00 5.06 -1.44
C LEU A 50 -15.43 5.49 -2.85
N PRO A 51 -14.50 5.55 -3.81
CA PRO A 51 -14.82 5.91 -5.18
C PRO A 51 -15.64 4.81 -5.86
N LYS A 52 -16.39 5.18 -6.91
CA LYS A 52 -17.03 4.21 -7.79
C LYS A 52 -15.98 3.33 -8.44
N GLN A 53 -16.23 2.02 -8.48
CA GLN A 53 -15.33 1.09 -9.14
C GLN A 53 -15.22 1.41 -10.64
N LEU A 54 -14.00 1.69 -11.07
CA LEU A 54 -13.65 1.83 -12.48
C LEU A 54 -13.10 0.52 -13.02
N TRP A 55 -13.32 0.29 -14.31
CA TRP A 55 -12.71 -0.83 -15.01
C TRP A 55 -11.18 -0.67 -14.98
N THR A 56 -10.48 -1.69 -14.49
CA THR A 56 -9.01 -1.71 -14.46
C THR A 56 -8.46 -2.71 -15.45
N GLY A 57 -7.34 -2.34 -16.09
CA GLY A 57 -6.63 -3.20 -17.03
C GLY A 57 -6.05 -4.48 -16.39
N ARG A 58 -5.14 -5.14 -17.12
CA ARG A 58 -4.49 -6.37 -16.66
C ARG A 58 -3.23 -6.09 -15.83
N ALA A 59 -2.77 -7.11 -15.09
CA ALA A 59 -1.46 -7.09 -14.44
C ALA A 59 -0.29 -7.14 -15.46
N TRP A 60 0.86 -6.59 -15.08
CA TRP A 60 2.11 -6.60 -15.86
C TRP A 60 2.62 -8.01 -16.11
N LYS A 61 2.94 -8.38 -17.36
CA LYS A 61 3.53 -9.71 -17.69
C LYS A 61 5.04 -9.69 -17.43
N ALA A 62 5.60 -10.86 -17.08
CA ALA A 62 7.05 -10.97 -16.83
C ALA A 62 7.88 -10.59 -18.06
N GLN A 63 7.48 -11.02 -19.26
CA GLN A 63 8.14 -10.67 -20.52
C GLN A 63 8.26 -9.15 -20.74
N GLU A 64 7.24 -8.38 -20.36
CA GLU A 64 7.24 -6.92 -20.49
C GLU A 64 8.20 -6.27 -19.47
N LEU A 65 8.24 -6.81 -18.26
CA LEU A 65 9.10 -6.32 -17.19
C LEU A 65 10.58 -6.61 -17.46
N ARG A 66 10.90 -7.70 -18.18
CA ARG A 66 12.29 -8.00 -18.58
C ARG A 66 12.90 -6.94 -19.49
N GLN A 67 12.09 -6.23 -20.26
CA GLN A 67 12.54 -5.18 -21.18
C GLN A 67 12.74 -3.81 -20.48
N LYS A 68 12.51 -3.71 -19.16
CA LYS A 68 12.61 -2.45 -18.42
C LYS A 68 13.92 -2.32 -17.64
N SER A 69 14.42 -1.09 -17.51
CA SER A 69 15.60 -0.78 -16.69
C SER A 69 15.34 -1.07 -15.20
N PHE A 70 16.40 -1.19 -14.39
CA PHE A 70 16.24 -1.30 -12.93
C PHE A 70 15.48 -0.09 -12.37
N ASP A 71 15.81 1.10 -12.85
CA ASP A 71 15.25 2.37 -12.40
C ASP A 71 13.74 2.47 -12.67
N ASP A 72 13.29 2.00 -13.85
CA ASP A 72 11.88 1.92 -14.19
C ASP A 72 11.13 0.89 -13.34
N LEU A 73 11.73 -0.27 -13.09
CA LEU A 73 11.14 -1.30 -12.23
C LEU A 73 10.99 -0.79 -10.79
N HIS A 74 11.98 -0.03 -10.32
CA HIS A 74 11.96 0.59 -8.99
C HIS A 74 10.87 1.67 -8.89
N LYS A 75 10.74 2.55 -9.90
CA LYS A 75 9.65 3.53 -9.97
C LYS A 75 8.28 2.84 -10.02
N LEU A 76 8.14 1.82 -10.87
CA LEU A 76 6.91 1.04 -10.99
C LEU A 76 6.54 0.35 -9.67
N TRP A 77 7.53 -0.16 -8.93
CA TRP A 77 7.30 -0.75 -7.61
C TRP A 77 6.60 0.24 -6.66
N TYR A 78 7.06 1.49 -6.61
CA TYR A 78 6.43 2.51 -5.77
C TYR A 78 5.05 2.96 -6.27
N VAL A 79 4.82 2.96 -7.58
CA VAL A 79 3.47 3.18 -8.13
C VAL A 79 2.52 2.09 -7.64
N LEU A 80 2.91 0.82 -7.75
CA LEU A 80 2.12 -0.32 -7.28
C LEU A 80 1.96 -0.33 -5.75
N LEU A 81 2.96 0.16 -5.01
CA LEU A 81 2.90 0.25 -3.55
C LEU A 81 1.88 1.30 -3.10
N LYS A 82 1.90 2.49 -3.70
CA LYS A 82 0.91 3.55 -3.43
C LYS A 82 -0.50 3.08 -3.74
N GLU A 83 -0.67 2.43 -4.89
CA GLU A 83 -1.93 1.81 -5.28
C GLU A 83 -2.43 0.79 -4.23
N ARG A 84 -1.57 -0.10 -3.75
CA ARG A 84 -1.92 -1.05 -2.69
C ARG A 84 -2.34 -0.36 -1.39
N ASN A 85 -1.72 0.77 -1.06
CA ASN A 85 -2.06 1.55 0.12
C ASN A 85 -3.43 2.21 -0.01
N VAL A 86 -3.75 2.80 -1.18
CA VAL A 86 -5.09 3.34 -1.47
C VAL A 86 -6.17 2.27 -1.31
N LEU A 87 -5.93 1.08 -1.88
CA LEU A 87 -6.88 -0.05 -1.77
C LEU A 87 -7.04 -0.55 -0.33
N ALA A 88 -6.00 -0.44 0.50
CA ALA A 88 -6.08 -0.79 1.92
C ALA A 88 -6.94 0.22 2.68
N THR A 89 -6.75 1.53 2.44
CA THR A 89 -7.60 2.59 3.03
C THR A 89 -9.06 2.40 2.64
N GLN A 90 -9.36 2.17 1.35
CA GLN A 90 -10.72 1.93 0.88
C GLN A 90 -11.34 0.66 1.52
N ARG A 91 -10.54 -0.39 1.73
CA ARG A 91 -11.01 -1.62 2.41
C ARG A 91 -11.38 -1.34 3.86
N GLU A 92 -10.57 -0.56 4.57
CA GLU A 92 -10.84 -0.21 5.96
C GLU A 92 -12.08 0.67 6.07
N GLU A 93 -12.23 1.66 5.18
CA GLU A 93 -13.43 2.50 5.11
C GLU A 93 -14.70 1.70 4.81
N ALA A 94 -14.63 0.74 3.88
CA ALA A 94 -15.75 -0.16 3.61
C ALA A 94 -16.10 -1.04 4.83
N SER A 95 -15.08 -1.49 5.58
CA SER A 95 -15.26 -2.25 6.83
C SER A 95 -15.92 -1.40 7.92
N ARG A 96 -15.46 -0.15 8.09
CA ARG A 96 -16.02 0.84 9.02
C ARG A 96 -17.50 1.11 8.75
N LEU A 97 -17.87 1.24 7.48
CA LEU A 97 -19.26 1.43 7.04
C LEU A 97 -20.08 0.13 6.99
N LYS A 98 -19.50 -1.01 7.38
CA LYS A 98 -20.14 -2.35 7.37
C LYS A 98 -20.73 -2.71 6.00
N LEU A 99 -20.09 -2.27 4.92
CA LEU A 99 -20.56 -2.58 3.58
C LEU A 99 -20.40 -4.09 3.30
N PRO A 100 -21.42 -4.76 2.73
CA PRO A 100 -21.27 -6.13 2.29
C PRO A 100 -20.13 -6.26 1.27
N LYS A 101 -19.41 -7.39 1.31
CA LYS A 101 -18.24 -7.67 0.46
C LYS A 101 -18.57 -7.57 -1.04
N GLN A 102 -19.83 -7.79 -1.41
CA GLN A 102 -20.35 -7.66 -2.77
C GLN A 102 -20.31 -6.22 -3.28
N LEU A 103 -20.52 -5.22 -2.40
CA LEU A 103 -20.42 -3.81 -2.74
C LEU A 103 -18.96 -3.35 -2.85
N TRP A 104 -18.04 -3.98 -2.10
CA TRP A 104 -16.61 -3.69 -2.23
C TRP A 104 -15.84 -4.70 -3.09
N THR A 105 -15.89 -4.49 -4.41
CA THR A 105 -15.42 -5.44 -5.43
C THR A 105 -13.93 -5.27 -5.83
N ASN A 106 -13.18 -4.33 -5.23
CA ASN A 106 -11.79 -4.03 -5.63
C ASN A 106 -10.74 -5.09 -5.25
N GLN A 107 -11.13 -6.26 -4.75
CA GLN A 107 -10.20 -7.36 -4.51
C GLN A 107 -9.44 -7.80 -5.78
N GLY A 108 -10.09 -7.71 -6.95
CA GLY A 108 -9.43 -8.01 -8.23
C GLY A 108 -8.26 -7.07 -8.53
N ARG A 109 -8.43 -5.77 -8.25
CA ARG A 109 -7.38 -4.74 -8.44
C ARG A 109 -6.19 -5.00 -7.52
N LEU A 110 -6.44 -5.35 -6.26
CA LEU A 110 -5.41 -5.75 -5.30
C LEU A 110 -4.60 -6.95 -5.79
N LYS A 111 -5.27 -8.02 -6.24
CA LYS A 111 -4.61 -9.22 -6.77
C LYS A 111 -3.75 -8.90 -8.00
N LYS A 112 -4.22 -8.03 -8.91
CA LYS A 112 -3.45 -7.59 -10.09
C LYS A 112 -2.17 -6.84 -9.69
N CYS A 113 -2.25 -5.97 -8.67
CA CYS A 113 -1.09 -5.24 -8.14
C CYS A 113 -0.07 -6.19 -7.51
N GLN A 114 -0.53 -7.09 -6.63
CA GLN A 114 0.31 -8.10 -5.99
C GLN A 114 1.00 -9.01 -7.03
N LYS A 115 0.27 -9.43 -8.07
CA LYS A 115 0.81 -10.24 -9.16
C LYS A 115 1.90 -9.50 -9.94
N SER A 116 1.72 -8.21 -10.18
CA SER A 116 2.73 -7.37 -10.85
C SER A 116 3.98 -7.21 -9.96
N MET A 117 3.81 -6.94 -8.67
CA MET A 117 4.92 -6.87 -7.70
C MET A 117 5.70 -8.18 -7.60
N ALA A 118 5.01 -9.32 -7.55
CA ALA A 118 5.65 -10.64 -7.51
C ALA A 118 6.51 -10.88 -8.76
N ARG A 119 6.03 -10.46 -9.94
CA ARG A 119 6.77 -10.58 -11.20
C ARG A 119 7.98 -9.64 -11.27
N ILE A 120 7.91 -8.45 -10.68
CA ILE A 120 9.08 -7.56 -10.56
C ILE A 120 10.19 -8.27 -9.76
N LYS A 121 9.85 -8.80 -8.57
CA LYS A 121 10.82 -9.56 -7.76
C LYS A 121 11.40 -10.76 -8.51
N PHE A 122 10.55 -11.47 -9.24
CA PHE A 122 10.96 -12.61 -10.05
C PHE A 122 11.98 -12.21 -11.13
N VAL A 123 11.73 -11.16 -11.90
CA VAL A 123 12.65 -10.67 -12.95
C VAL A 123 13.97 -10.18 -12.36
N LEU A 124 13.95 -9.49 -11.21
CA LEU A 124 15.17 -9.07 -10.54
C LEU A 124 16.01 -10.28 -10.08
N ASN A 125 15.36 -11.32 -9.56
CA ASN A 125 16.03 -12.56 -9.18
C ASN A 125 16.59 -13.32 -10.39
N GLU A 126 15.88 -13.36 -11.51
CA GLU A 126 16.40 -13.92 -12.78
C GLU A 126 17.72 -13.24 -13.18
N ARG A 127 17.73 -11.91 -13.22
CA ARG A 127 18.91 -11.11 -13.58
C ARG A 127 20.10 -11.35 -12.64
N GLN A 128 19.84 -11.45 -11.33
CA GLN A 128 20.88 -11.73 -10.35
C GLN A 128 21.55 -13.08 -10.60
N ARG A 129 20.76 -14.14 -10.82
CA ARG A 129 21.29 -15.48 -11.11
C ARG A 129 22.09 -15.52 -12.41
N GLU A 130 21.62 -14.83 -13.44
CA GLU A 130 22.33 -14.75 -14.72
C GLU A 130 23.69 -14.06 -14.56
N TYR A 131 23.74 -12.98 -13.77
CA TYR A 131 24.99 -12.29 -13.45
C TYR A 131 25.98 -13.19 -12.70
N GLU A 132 25.52 -13.88 -11.65
CA GLU A 132 26.34 -14.81 -10.87
C GLU A 132 26.87 -15.96 -11.73
N GLN A 133 26.02 -16.55 -12.58
CA GLN A 133 26.43 -17.61 -13.51
C GLN A 133 27.48 -17.13 -14.51
N GLN A 134 27.36 -15.91 -15.02
CA GLN A 134 28.35 -15.33 -15.93
C GLN A 134 29.67 -15.06 -15.23
N LEU A 135 29.63 -14.59 -13.97
CA LEU A 135 30.82 -14.36 -13.17
C LEU A 135 31.57 -15.67 -12.90
N MET A 136 30.86 -16.73 -12.53
CA MET A 136 31.44 -18.07 -12.30
C MET A 136 32.08 -18.67 -13.55
N LYS A 137 31.55 -18.40 -14.75
CA LYS A 137 32.11 -18.90 -16.02
C LYS A 137 33.38 -18.16 -16.46
N LYS A 138 33.64 -16.98 -15.92
CA LYS A 138 34.81 -16.14 -16.28
C LYS A 138 36.03 -16.41 -15.39
N LEU A 139 35.84 -17.11 -14.26
CA LEU A 139 36.89 -17.60 -13.38
C LEU A 139 37.37 -18.98 -13.84
#